data_AF-A0A257SCF5-F1
#
_entry.id   AF-A0A257SCF5-F1
#
_cell.length_a   1.000
_cell.length_b   1.000
_cell.length_c   1.000
_cell.angle_alpha   90.00
_cell.angle_beta   90.00
_cell.angle_gamma   90.00
#
_symmetry.space_group_name_H-M   'P 1'
#
loop_
_entity.id
_entity.type
_entity.pdbx_description
1 polymer ?
#
loop_
_entity_poly.entity_id
_entity_poly.type
_entity_poly.pdbx_seq_one_letter_code
_entity_poly.pdbx_strand_id
1 'polypeptide(L)'
;ANAVDQTGLPSAAQQINCVGGAVPTPDWSAYAQSQANIPSRCADGSLGSVFSSSVPNVALFSPSYRTQRSWRGNLGIRGLLTPLFNGSLTFTYSRNLDRHGSIDANFSDAPQFVLADEGNRPVFVSPSSIVPATGAIASGAGRISSAFSRVTESVSDLRSNTRELQFGISPRAFNSTLGWNLTYVYRDTRQLSRGFGGTTAGDPLGLVWGSSGATHQFNLTGSVTIKGVVNVSTFLRVSSGNRYTPMVSGDVNGDGSSNDRAFVFNPAATADTSLRDGMQALLSTLPAASRACLADQLGTIAGLNSCRGPWSASMGSVSIQLISDKVHLPSRVSVGLSLTNPLTGVDALVHGGNNLSGWGQPPIIDPTLLYVRGFNQTTQEFKYEVNPRFGNPAIAQAAALAPFTATLDIRLSAGPDRNLQQLEMLLRGGGRGGRGGFGGRGGGGPPRAGRPNEQMIKNRYVRGYPNPMDQMLRQEDALKLTDAQTDSLIAMNKRFTNAVDSIWTPIAQYLVGLPDDRIHAPNERVVLNQLFKGMQTVGLLWDRYAELGRSGLRD
;
A
#
# COMPACT_ATOMS: atom_id res chain seq x y z
N ALA A 1 -8.87 20.43 16.93
CA ALA A 1 -8.49 21.83 17.18
C ALA A 1 -7.13 22.05 16.54
N ASN A 2 -6.99 23.09 15.72
CA ASN A 2 -5.72 23.43 15.07
C ASN A 2 -4.89 24.33 16.00
N ALA A 3 -3.60 24.52 15.72
CA ALA A 3 -2.72 25.38 16.53
C ALA A 3 -3.26 26.82 16.70
N VAL A 4 -4.06 27.30 15.74
CA VAL A 4 -4.71 28.62 15.76
C VAL A 4 -5.74 28.74 16.90
N ASP A 5 -6.34 27.64 17.35
CA ASP A 5 -7.37 27.62 18.40
C ASP A 5 -6.78 27.30 19.80
N GLN A 6 -5.50 26.91 19.85
CA GLN A 6 -4.79 26.45 21.05
C GLN A 6 -3.70 27.45 21.45
N THR A 7 -4.11 28.71 21.62
CA THR A 7 -3.21 29.83 21.94
C THR A 7 -2.93 29.98 23.44
N GLY A 8 -3.65 29.24 24.30
CA GLY A 8 -3.57 29.41 25.76
C GLY A 8 -4.25 30.66 26.31
N LEU A 9 -4.84 31.51 25.45
CA LEU A 9 -5.57 32.69 25.90
C LEU A 9 -6.90 32.30 26.57
N PRO A 10 -7.45 33.14 27.47
CA PRO A 10 -8.74 32.86 28.12
C PRO A 10 -9.91 32.70 27.14
N SER A 11 -9.82 33.31 25.95
CA SER A 11 -10.78 33.18 24.85
C SER A 11 -10.50 32.01 23.90
N ALA A 12 -9.41 31.27 24.12
CA ALA A 12 -9.06 30.09 23.33
C ALA A 12 -9.99 28.92 23.65
N ALA A 13 -9.94 27.87 22.82
CA ALA A 13 -10.72 26.67 23.05
C ALA A 13 -10.33 26.04 24.41
N GLN A 14 -11.28 26.00 25.35
CA GLN A 14 -11.10 25.35 26.63
C GLN A 14 -11.29 23.83 26.50
N GLN A 15 -10.48 23.07 27.21
CA GLN A 15 -10.69 21.65 27.37
C GLN A 15 -11.28 21.39 28.75
N ILE A 16 -12.43 20.73 28.76
CA ILE A 16 -13.07 20.24 29.98
C ILE A 16 -12.74 18.77 30.10
N ASN A 17 -12.12 18.38 31.21
CA ASN A 17 -11.88 16.99 31.54
C ASN A 17 -12.40 16.66 32.93
N CYS A 18 -13.21 15.60 33.00
CA CYS A 18 -13.88 15.15 34.20
C CYS A 18 -13.59 13.66 34.39
N VAL A 19 -13.19 13.27 35.60
CA VAL A 19 -12.80 11.89 35.90
C VAL A 19 -13.58 11.36 37.12
N GLY A 20 -13.98 10.10 37.08
CA GLY A 20 -14.68 9.44 38.19
C GLY A 20 -15.97 10.17 38.58
N GLY A 21 -16.12 10.49 39.87
CA GLY A 21 -17.30 11.18 40.41
C GLY A 21 -17.51 12.61 39.90
N ALA A 22 -16.50 13.21 39.24
CA ALA A 22 -16.64 14.53 38.63
C ALA A 22 -17.32 14.49 37.25
N VAL A 23 -17.58 13.31 36.70
CA VAL A 23 -18.28 13.15 35.41
C VAL A 23 -19.79 13.43 35.61
N PRO A 24 -20.39 14.39 34.89
CA PRO A 24 -21.83 14.60 34.94
C PRO A 24 -22.60 13.33 34.54
N THR A 25 -23.66 13.00 35.28
CA THR A 25 -24.50 11.84 34.94
C THR A 25 -25.25 12.11 33.63
N PRO A 26 -25.14 11.23 32.61
CA PRO A 26 -25.77 11.46 31.31
C PRO A 26 -27.30 11.33 31.39
N ASP A 27 -28.02 12.36 30.94
CA ASP A 27 -29.47 12.35 30.72
C ASP A 27 -29.78 12.58 29.23
N TRP A 28 -29.77 11.48 28.48
CA TRP A 28 -29.99 11.51 27.02
C TRP A 28 -31.36 12.08 26.64
N SER A 29 -32.39 11.87 27.48
CA SER A 29 -33.72 12.40 27.24
C SER A 29 -33.77 13.92 27.36
N ALA A 30 -33.12 14.49 28.38
CA ALA A 30 -33.01 15.93 28.52
C ALA A 30 -32.13 16.55 27.42
N TYR A 31 -31.04 15.88 27.03
CA TYR A 31 -30.11 16.38 25.99
C TYR A 31 -30.78 16.45 24.62
N ALA A 32 -31.64 15.47 24.29
CA ALA A 32 -32.40 15.46 23.05
C ALA A 32 -33.44 16.60 22.97
N GLN A 33 -33.91 17.10 24.11
CA GLN A 33 -34.91 18.18 24.17
C GLN A 33 -34.29 19.57 23.98
N SER A 34 -33.05 19.79 24.45
CA SER A 34 -32.36 21.08 24.30
C SER A 34 -30.85 20.94 24.47
N GLN A 35 -30.10 21.65 23.62
CA GLN A 35 -28.65 21.75 23.76
C GLN A 35 -28.22 22.40 25.09
N ALA A 36 -29.07 23.24 25.70
CA ALA A 36 -28.78 23.87 26.99
C ALA A 36 -28.76 22.87 28.16
N ASN A 37 -29.36 21.68 27.99
CA ASN A 37 -29.36 20.63 29.00
C ASN A 37 -28.06 19.83 29.00
N ILE A 38 -27.22 19.98 27.97
CA ILE A 38 -25.92 19.30 27.89
C ILE A 38 -24.95 19.98 28.85
N PRO A 39 -24.36 19.26 29.83
CA PRO A 39 -23.44 19.83 30.79
C PRO A 39 -22.23 20.49 30.12
N SER A 40 -22.00 21.76 30.43
CA SER A 40 -20.85 22.55 29.96
C SER A 40 -19.73 22.67 31.00
N ARG A 41 -19.80 21.89 32.09
CA ARG A 41 -18.81 21.82 33.16
C ARG A 41 -18.84 20.46 33.84
N CYS A 42 -17.77 20.11 34.55
CA CYS A 42 -17.74 18.91 35.38
C CYS A 42 -18.73 19.01 36.56
N ALA A 43 -19.11 17.86 37.11
CA ALA A 43 -19.79 17.75 38.40
C ALA A 43 -18.78 17.93 39.54
N ASP A 44 -18.26 19.15 39.67
CA ASP A 44 -17.15 19.54 40.54
C ASP A 44 -17.53 19.79 42.01
N GLY A 45 -18.83 19.66 42.34
CA GLY A 45 -19.35 20.03 43.66
C GLY A 45 -19.20 21.55 43.92
N SER A 46 -19.29 21.97 45.18
CA SER A 46 -19.16 23.38 45.57
C SER A 46 -17.72 23.84 45.80
N LEU A 47 -16.74 22.93 45.86
CA LEU A 47 -15.35 23.21 46.26
C LEU A 47 -14.31 22.92 45.16
N GLY A 48 -14.73 22.42 44.00
CA GLY A 48 -13.81 21.94 42.96
C GLY A 48 -13.15 20.61 43.36
N SER A 49 -12.79 19.80 42.37
CA SER A 49 -12.08 18.53 42.60
C SER A 49 -10.82 18.46 41.73
N VAL A 50 -9.79 17.72 42.17
CA VAL A 50 -8.62 17.42 41.32
C VAL A 50 -9.01 16.65 40.06
N PHE A 51 -10.17 16.01 40.07
CA PHE A 51 -10.75 15.24 38.96
C PHE A 51 -11.57 16.08 37.99
N SER A 52 -11.67 17.39 38.21
CA SER A 52 -12.30 18.35 37.31
C SER A 52 -11.28 19.38 36.85
N SER A 53 -11.11 19.52 35.53
CA SER A 53 -10.20 20.49 34.93
C SER A 53 -10.90 21.20 33.77
N SER A 54 -10.85 22.54 33.76
CA SER A 54 -11.38 23.38 32.68
C SER A 54 -10.36 24.45 32.33
N VAL A 55 -9.35 24.06 31.57
CA VAL A 55 -8.22 24.93 31.23
C VAL A 55 -7.84 24.77 29.75
N PRO A 56 -7.29 25.82 29.11
CA PRO A 56 -6.97 25.78 27.69
C PRO A 56 -5.77 24.88 27.41
N ASN A 57 -5.72 24.36 26.18
CA ASN A 57 -4.53 23.71 25.62
C ASN A 57 -3.65 24.73 24.89
N VAL A 58 -2.36 24.43 24.83
CA VAL A 58 -1.39 25.23 24.06
C VAL A 58 -0.70 24.34 23.05
N ALA A 59 -0.54 24.83 21.83
CA ALA A 59 0.30 24.19 20.81
C ALA A 59 1.41 25.13 20.40
N LEU A 60 2.66 24.66 20.45
CA LEU A 60 3.84 25.43 20.09
C LEU A 60 4.85 24.58 19.32
N PHE A 61 5.78 25.24 18.64
CA PHE A 61 6.93 24.60 18.00
C PHE A 61 8.18 24.90 18.81
N SER A 62 9.02 23.89 18.97
CA SER A 62 10.32 24.09 19.61
C SER A 62 11.15 25.09 18.81
N PRO A 63 11.93 25.99 19.47
CA PRO A 63 12.89 26.83 18.77
C PRO A 63 13.92 26.04 17.96
N SER A 64 14.15 24.78 18.35
CA SER A 64 15.07 23.85 17.68
C SER A 64 14.43 23.06 16.53
N TYR A 65 13.16 23.31 16.23
CA TYR A 65 12.40 22.58 15.22
C TYR A 65 13.01 22.76 13.83
N ARG A 66 13.25 21.64 13.16
CA ARG A 66 13.83 21.56 11.82
C ARG A 66 12.90 20.78 10.91
N THR A 67 12.98 21.11 9.63
CA THR A 67 12.28 20.32 8.60
C THR A 67 12.90 18.94 8.50
N GLN A 68 12.06 17.93 8.29
CA GLN A 68 12.50 16.54 8.18
C GLN A 68 13.47 16.37 7.01
N ARG A 69 14.60 15.72 7.26
CA ARG A 69 15.61 15.40 6.23
C ARG A 69 15.70 13.90 6.03
N SER A 70 16.05 13.44 4.84
CA SER A 70 16.27 12.02 4.59
C SER A 70 17.44 11.78 3.66
N TRP A 71 18.31 10.86 4.04
CA TRP A 71 19.29 10.26 3.14
C TRP A 71 18.71 8.98 2.58
N ARG A 72 18.70 8.83 1.25
CA ARG A 72 18.23 7.63 0.57
C ARG A 72 19.29 7.19 -0.44
N GLY A 73 19.79 5.98 -0.29
CA GLY A 73 20.65 5.32 -1.26
C GLY A 73 19.91 4.12 -1.85
N ASN A 74 20.05 3.92 -3.15
CA ASN A 74 19.52 2.76 -3.85
C ASN A 74 20.63 2.20 -4.75
N LEU A 75 20.86 0.89 -4.67
CA LEU A 75 21.74 0.12 -5.55
C LEU A 75 20.91 -1.00 -6.17
N GLY A 76 20.82 -1.01 -7.50
CA GLY A 76 20.06 -2.01 -8.24
C GLY A 76 20.90 -2.68 -9.32
N ILE A 77 20.84 -4.01 -9.38
CA ILE A 77 21.39 -4.82 -10.47
C ILE A 77 20.22 -5.53 -11.15
N ARG A 78 20.18 -5.49 -12.47
CA ARG A 78 19.18 -6.19 -13.29
C ARG A 78 19.89 -6.89 -14.41
N GLY A 79 19.42 -8.09 -14.75
CA GLY A 79 20.03 -8.88 -15.80
C GLY A 79 19.31 -10.18 -16.05
N LEU A 80 19.92 -11.01 -16.88
CA LEU A 80 19.45 -12.35 -17.15
C LEU A 80 19.98 -13.27 -16.05
N LEU A 81 19.09 -13.96 -15.34
CA LEU A 81 19.49 -15.04 -14.43
C LEU A 81 19.78 -16.31 -15.23
N THR A 82 18.94 -16.56 -16.23
CA THR A 82 19.06 -17.64 -17.21
C THR A 82 18.55 -17.13 -18.55
N PRO A 83 18.74 -17.87 -19.66
CA PRO A 83 18.11 -17.53 -20.94
C PRO A 83 16.57 -17.40 -20.86
N LEU A 84 15.94 -18.04 -19.87
CA LEU A 84 14.48 -18.07 -19.67
C LEU A 84 13.96 -17.07 -18.64
N PHE A 85 14.81 -16.50 -17.78
CA PHE A 85 14.38 -15.65 -16.66
C PHE A 85 15.20 -14.36 -16.54
N ASN A 86 14.48 -13.26 -16.41
CA ASN A 86 15.04 -11.98 -15.98
C ASN A 86 15.05 -11.93 -14.45
N GLY A 87 16.13 -11.41 -13.88
CA GLY A 87 16.26 -11.15 -12.45
C GLY A 87 16.57 -9.69 -12.17
N SER A 88 16.14 -9.25 -11.00
CA SER A 88 16.50 -7.96 -10.43
C SER A 88 16.79 -8.10 -8.94
N LEU A 89 17.81 -7.42 -8.47
CA LEU A 89 18.14 -7.28 -7.06
C LEU A 89 18.32 -5.79 -6.79
N THR A 90 17.54 -5.25 -5.86
CA THR A 90 17.57 -3.83 -5.49
C THR A 90 17.73 -3.71 -3.98
N PHE A 91 18.77 -3.02 -3.54
CA PHE A 91 19.00 -2.67 -2.15
C PHE A 91 18.71 -1.18 -1.97
N THR A 92 17.81 -0.85 -1.04
CA THR A 92 17.50 0.53 -0.67
C THR A 92 17.77 0.73 0.81
N TYR A 93 18.58 1.75 1.13
CA TYR A 93 18.79 2.21 2.48
C TYR A 93 18.23 3.63 2.61
N SER A 94 17.41 3.86 3.65
CA SER A 94 16.98 5.20 3.99
C SER A 94 17.20 5.51 5.46
N ARG A 95 17.72 6.71 5.73
CA ARG A 95 17.90 7.27 7.07
C ARG A 95 17.17 8.60 7.13
N ASN A 96 16.07 8.62 7.87
CA ASN A 96 15.30 9.83 8.11
C ASN A 96 15.78 10.47 9.41
N LEU A 97 16.04 11.77 9.34
CA LEU A 97 16.52 12.63 10.41
C LEU A 97 15.48 13.72 10.67
N ASP A 98 15.51 14.27 11.87
CA ASP A 98 14.63 15.36 12.30
C ASP A 98 13.14 15.04 12.06
N ARG A 99 12.74 13.80 12.33
CA ARG A 99 11.33 13.41 12.25
C ARG A 99 10.56 14.13 13.34
N HIS A 100 9.37 14.60 12.98
CA HIS A 100 8.43 15.22 13.91
C HIS A 100 8.06 14.24 15.03
N GLY A 101 8.06 14.78 16.25
CA GLY A 101 7.47 14.19 17.44
C GLY A 101 6.81 15.29 18.27
N SER A 102 6.13 14.90 19.34
CA SER A 102 5.55 15.83 20.30
C SER A 102 6.05 15.53 21.70
N ILE A 103 6.05 16.55 22.55
CA ILE A 103 6.18 16.43 24.00
C ILE A 103 5.10 17.29 24.65
N ASP A 104 4.71 16.94 25.87
CA ASP A 104 3.92 17.84 26.70
C ASP A 104 4.88 18.67 27.55
N ALA A 105 5.07 19.95 27.20
CA ALA A 105 5.97 20.83 27.94
C ALA A 105 5.44 21.20 29.34
N ASN A 106 4.16 20.91 29.62
CA ASN A 106 3.56 21.09 30.95
C ASN A 106 3.58 19.80 31.77
N PHE A 107 4.21 18.71 31.29
CA PHE A 107 4.37 17.48 32.05
C PHE A 107 5.45 17.63 33.13
N SER A 108 5.14 17.23 34.36
CA SER A 108 6.12 17.20 35.44
C SER A 108 6.92 15.90 35.37
N ASP A 109 8.18 15.98 34.93
CA ASP A 109 9.13 14.86 34.90
C ASP A 109 9.67 14.52 36.32
N ALA A 110 8.75 14.41 37.29
CA ALA A 110 9.03 14.16 38.69
C ALA A 110 8.16 12.99 39.19
N PRO A 111 8.70 11.75 39.19
CA PRO A 111 7.98 10.58 39.70
C PRO A 111 7.56 10.79 41.15
N GLN A 112 6.29 10.56 41.46
CA GLN A 112 5.73 10.68 42.81
C GLN A 112 5.84 9.36 43.58
N PHE A 113 5.71 8.23 42.88
CA PHE A 113 5.92 6.88 43.43
C PHE A 113 6.27 5.90 42.31
N VAL A 114 6.54 4.64 42.67
CA VAL A 114 6.82 3.55 41.73
C VAL A 114 5.89 2.36 41.98
N LEU A 115 5.51 1.68 40.91
CA LEU A 115 4.74 0.43 40.96
C LEU A 115 5.70 -0.74 41.18
N ALA A 116 5.80 -1.21 42.42
CA ALA A 116 6.72 -2.29 42.79
C ALA A 116 6.34 -3.63 42.11
N ASP A 117 5.06 -3.86 41.88
CA ASP A 117 4.49 -5.02 41.19
C ASP A 117 4.76 -5.01 39.67
N GLU A 118 5.10 -3.85 39.09
CA GLU A 118 5.42 -3.68 37.67
C GLU A 118 6.91 -3.41 37.39
N GLY A 119 7.81 -3.94 38.23
CA GLY A 119 9.25 -3.76 38.05
C GLY A 119 9.72 -2.33 38.28
N ASN A 120 9.08 -1.63 39.23
CA ASN A 120 9.33 -0.23 39.60
C ASN A 120 9.02 0.78 38.49
N ARG A 121 7.90 0.61 37.79
CA ARG A 121 7.42 1.62 36.82
C ARG A 121 7.21 2.95 37.55
N PRO A 122 7.78 4.08 37.08
CA PRO A 122 7.51 5.39 37.66
C PRO A 122 6.08 5.86 37.36
N VAL A 123 5.45 6.47 38.35
CA VAL A 123 4.15 7.14 38.23
C VAL A 123 4.32 8.61 38.59
N PHE A 124 3.83 9.51 37.73
CA PHE A 124 4.07 10.95 37.81
C PHE A 124 2.96 11.73 38.53
N VAL A 125 1.96 11.03 39.06
CA VAL A 125 0.85 11.61 39.83
C VAL A 125 0.83 11.09 41.27
N SER A 126 0.24 11.87 42.18
CA SER A 126 0.00 11.39 43.54
C SER A 126 -1.00 10.21 43.55
N PRO A 127 -0.84 9.20 44.43
CA PRO A 127 -1.83 8.14 44.61
C PRO A 127 -3.25 8.64 44.88
N SER A 128 -3.39 9.79 45.58
CA SER A 128 -4.68 10.42 45.87
C SER A 128 -5.39 10.98 44.64
N SER A 129 -4.68 11.17 43.53
CA SER A 129 -5.19 11.66 42.24
C SER A 129 -5.63 10.53 41.29
N ILE A 130 -5.67 9.30 41.79
CA ILE A 130 -6.12 8.11 41.06
C ILE A 130 -7.42 7.61 41.69
N VAL A 131 -8.47 7.45 40.90
CA VAL A 131 -9.78 6.99 41.37
C VAL A 131 -9.68 5.50 41.77
N PRO A 132 -9.93 5.12 43.04
CA PRO A 132 -9.72 3.73 43.48
C PRO A 132 -10.58 2.70 42.74
N ALA A 133 -11.82 3.06 42.38
CA ALA A 133 -12.79 2.15 41.76
C ALA A 133 -12.52 1.86 40.28
N THR A 134 -11.80 2.73 39.57
CA THR A 134 -11.59 2.60 38.11
C THR A 134 -10.14 2.62 37.69
N GLY A 135 -9.24 3.12 38.56
CA GLY A 135 -7.84 3.39 38.23
C GLY A 135 -7.66 4.60 37.31
N ALA A 136 -8.70 5.40 37.05
CA ALA A 136 -8.59 6.57 36.20
C ALA A 136 -7.81 7.70 36.91
N ILE A 137 -6.88 8.32 36.19
CA ILE A 137 -5.98 9.36 36.69
C ILE A 137 -6.54 10.75 36.39
N ALA A 138 -6.45 11.67 37.35
CA ALA A 138 -6.75 13.08 37.16
C ALA A 138 -5.77 13.75 36.18
N SER A 139 -6.27 14.29 35.06
CA SER A 139 -5.42 14.83 33.98
C SER A 139 -4.59 16.07 34.32
N GLY A 140 -4.88 16.73 35.44
CA GLY A 140 -4.14 17.89 35.92
C GLY A 140 -3.03 17.56 36.92
N ALA A 141 -3.03 16.35 37.50
CA ALA A 141 -2.21 16.02 38.66
C ALA A 141 -0.71 15.88 38.33
N GLY A 142 -0.35 15.51 37.10
CA GLY A 142 1.03 15.34 36.64
C GLY A 142 1.58 16.55 35.88
N ARG A 143 1.07 17.75 36.18
CA ARG A 143 1.39 18.98 35.44
C ARG A 143 2.17 19.98 36.28
N ILE A 144 3.07 20.72 35.62
CA ILE A 144 3.85 21.79 36.27
C ILE A 144 2.97 22.99 36.61
N SER A 145 2.08 23.40 35.69
CA SER A 145 1.17 24.51 35.85
C SER A 145 -0.28 24.06 35.73
N SER A 146 -1.11 24.46 36.70
CA SER A 146 -2.55 24.23 36.70
C SER A 146 -3.33 25.18 35.79
N ALA A 147 -2.70 26.23 35.25
CA ALA A 147 -3.34 27.20 34.35
C ALA A 147 -3.58 26.64 32.94
N PHE A 148 -2.87 25.58 32.56
CA PHE A 148 -2.93 24.97 31.25
C PHE A 148 -3.17 23.47 31.37
N SER A 149 -3.88 22.89 30.40
CA SER A 149 -3.94 21.44 30.22
C SER A 149 -2.65 21.02 29.50
N ARG A 150 -2.77 20.29 28.38
CA ARG A 150 -1.64 19.84 27.57
C ARG A 150 -1.01 21.02 26.83
N VAL A 151 0.30 21.17 26.99
CA VAL A 151 1.12 22.10 26.21
C VAL A 151 1.91 21.29 25.21
N THR A 152 1.33 21.08 24.03
CA THR A 152 1.94 20.25 22.98
C THR A 152 3.04 21.02 22.28
N GLU A 153 4.29 20.73 22.62
CA GLU A 153 5.47 21.21 21.89
C GLU A 153 5.83 20.23 20.77
N SER A 154 5.80 20.72 19.54
CA SER A 154 6.29 19.99 18.37
C SER A 154 7.81 20.07 18.31
N VAL A 155 8.46 18.90 18.33
CA VAL A 155 9.92 18.74 18.24
C VAL A 155 10.28 17.93 16.99
N SER A 156 11.54 17.99 16.58
CA SER A 156 12.04 17.31 15.38
C SER A 156 13.34 16.57 15.68
N ASP A 157 13.34 15.68 16.66
CA ASP A 157 14.54 14.98 17.16
C ASP A 157 14.52 13.46 16.87
N LEU A 158 13.39 12.94 16.42
CA LEU A 158 13.23 11.52 16.12
C LEU A 158 13.94 11.11 14.83
N ARG A 159 14.29 9.83 14.73
CA ARG A 159 15.05 9.25 13.61
C ARG A 159 14.43 7.95 13.15
N SER A 160 14.63 7.58 11.89
CA SER A 160 14.34 6.22 11.44
C SER A 160 15.36 5.71 10.44
N ASN A 161 15.58 4.40 10.47
CA ASN A 161 16.46 3.66 9.59
C ASN A 161 15.66 2.55 8.94
N THR A 162 15.61 2.53 7.60
CA THR A 162 14.97 1.46 6.83
C THR A 162 15.99 0.85 5.90
N ARG A 163 16.10 -0.47 5.95
CA ARG A 163 16.88 -1.31 5.04
C ARG A 163 15.89 -2.18 4.29
N GLU A 164 15.90 -2.08 2.96
CA GLU A 164 15.03 -2.87 2.10
C GLU A 164 15.86 -3.59 1.05
N LEU A 165 15.63 -4.90 0.91
CA LEU A 165 16.18 -5.74 -0.14
C LEU A 165 15.02 -6.31 -0.94
N GLN A 166 15.02 -6.04 -2.24
CA GLN A 166 13.99 -6.49 -3.16
C GLN A 166 14.63 -7.40 -4.22
N PHE A 167 14.15 -8.63 -4.30
CA PHE A 167 14.49 -9.59 -5.34
C PHE A 167 13.28 -9.81 -6.24
N GLY A 168 13.44 -9.63 -7.55
CA GLY A 168 12.39 -9.85 -8.54
C GLY A 168 12.82 -10.85 -9.58
N ILE A 169 11.93 -11.77 -9.94
CA ILE A 169 12.11 -12.74 -11.01
C ILE A 169 10.89 -12.76 -11.92
N SER A 170 11.13 -12.74 -13.23
CA SER A 170 10.09 -12.83 -14.26
C SER A 170 10.58 -13.65 -15.46
N PRO A 171 9.68 -14.34 -16.19
CA PRO A 171 10.05 -15.06 -17.38
C PRO A 171 10.42 -14.06 -18.49
N ARG A 172 11.45 -14.42 -19.25
CA ARG A 172 11.77 -13.79 -20.51
C ARG A 172 10.77 -14.36 -21.52
N ALA A 173 9.71 -13.61 -21.82
CA ALA A 173 8.60 -14.10 -22.62
C ALA A 173 9.09 -14.61 -23.99
N PHE A 174 8.97 -15.93 -24.22
CA PHE A 174 9.01 -16.56 -25.54
C PHE A 174 7.61 -17.03 -25.99
N ASN A 175 6.62 -17.09 -25.07
CA ASN A 175 5.21 -17.34 -25.37
C ASN A 175 4.34 -16.18 -24.86
N SER A 176 3.29 -15.84 -25.60
CA SER A 176 2.32 -14.77 -25.27
C SER A 176 1.18 -15.25 -24.35
N THR A 177 1.24 -16.49 -23.90
CA THR A 177 0.16 -17.21 -23.21
C THR A 177 0.27 -17.11 -21.70
N LEU A 178 1.46 -17.09 -21.11
CA LEU A 178 1.66 -17.00 -19.66
C LEU A 178 2.75 -15.97 -19.32
N GLY A 179 2.35 -14.90 -18.63
CA GLY A 179 3.25 -13.92 -18.03
C GLY A 179 3.12 -13.96 -16.51
N TRP A 180 4.23 -13.83 -15.79
CA TRP A 180 4.20 -13.68 -14.34
C TRP A 180 5.40 -12.89 -13.83
N ASN A 181 5.31 -12.34 -12.63
CA ASN A 181 6.42 -11.70 -11.96
C ASN A 181 6.29 -11.95 -10.46
N LEU A 182 7.34 -12.51 -9.87
CA LEU A 182 7.44 -12.73 -8.43
C LEU A 182 8.48 -11.78 -7.85
N THR A 183 8.07 -11.03 -6.84
CA THR A 183 8.92 -10.09 -6.13
C THR A 183 8.92 -10.42 -4.64
N TYR A 184 10.08 -10.73 -4.09
CA TYR A 184 10.31 -10.85 -2.66
C TYR A 184 10.94 -9.57 -2.12
N VAL A 185 10.42 -9.08 -0.99
CA VAL A 185 10.92 -7.90 -0.28
C VAL A 185 11.23 -8.30 1.16
N TYR A 186 12.48 -8.11 1.55
CA TYR A 186 12.92 -8.11 2.94
C TYR A 186 13.07 -6.67 3.41
N ARG A 187 12.41 -6.31 4.51
CA ARG A 187 12.41 -4.96 5.07
C ARG A 187 12.69 -4.96 6.57
N ASP A 188 13.76 -4.30 6.97
CA ASP A 188 14.04 -3.99 8.38
C ASP A 188 13.89 -2.48 8.58
N THR A 189 12.80 -2.08 9.24
CA THR A 189 12.53 -0.69 9.59
C THR A 189 12.65 -0.54 11.09
N ARG A 190 13.55 0.34 11.54
CA ARG A 190 13.68 0.76 12.94
C ARG A 190 13.37 2.24 13.04
N GLN A 191 12.54 2.62 14.00
CA GLN A 191 12.14 3.99 14.24
C GLN A 191 12.39 4.33 15.71
N LEU A 192 13.03 5.47 15.95
CA LEU A 192 13.10 6.07 17.27
C LEU A 192 11.72 6.66 17.57
N SER A 193 11.18 6.30 18.71
CA SER A 193 9.89 6.76 19.20
C SER A 193 10.04 7.22 20.65
N ARG A 194 9.13 8.09 21.05
CA ARG A 194 8.98 8.59 22.41
C ARG A 194 7.61 8.12 22.92
N GLY A 195 7.42 8.08 24.24
CA GLY A 195 6.10 7.90 24.86
C GLY A 195 5.07 8.88 24.29
N PHE A 196 5.32 10.19 24.38
CA PHE A 196 4.46 11.19 23.73
C PHE A 196 4.41 11.01 22.20
N GLY A 197 3.23 10.64 21.68
CA GLY A 197 3.01 10.32 20.26
C GLY A 197 3.35 8.87 19.86
N GLY A 198 3.80 8.05 20.81
CA GLY A 198 4.06 6.61 20.68
C GLY A 198 3.58 5.85 21.91
N THR A 199 4.36 4.87 22.38
CA THR A 199 4.06 4.06 23.57
C THR A 199 5.22 4.12 24.56
N THR A 200 4.94 4.11 25.87
CA THR A 200 5.95 4.24 26.92
C THR A 200 6.04 3.01 27.84
N ALA A 201 7.18 2.78 28.48
CA ALA A 201 7.30 1.78 29.56
C ALA A 201 7.17 2.41 30.95
N GLY A 202 6.90 3.72 31.02
CA GLY A 202 7.06 4.51 32.23
C GLY A 202 7.39 5.93 31.81
N ASP A 203 8.67 6.27 31.72
CA ASP A 203 9.10 7.61 31.28
C ASP A 203 8.64 7.95 29.85
N PRO A 204 7.73 8.94 29.68
CA PRO A 204 7.21 9.33 28.37
C PRO A 204 8.16 10.20 27.56
N LEU A 205 9.23 10.76 28.16
CA LEU A 205 10.27 11.53 27.47
C LEU A 205 11.35 10.63 26.86
N GLY A 206 11.52 9.44 27.45
CA GLY A 206 12.46 8.41 27.03
C GLY A 206 12.37 8.04 25.55
N LEU A 207 13.53 8.00 24.88
CA LEU A 207 13.66 7.67 23.46
C LEU A 207 14.02 6.19 23.28
N VAL A 208 13.18 5.44 22.58
CA VAL A 208 13.35 4.00 22.37
C VAL A 208 13.27 3.64 20.88
N TRP A 209 14.16 2.75 20.43
CA TRP A 209 14.10 2.20 19.08
C TRP A 209 13.10 1.05 19.01
N GLY A 210 12.13 1.15 18.12
CA GLY A 210 11.17 0.09 17.80
C GLY A 210 11.28 -0.36 16.36
N SER A 211 11.15 -1.67 16.12
CA SER A 211 10.95 -2.17 14.76
C SER A 211 9.53 -1.84 14.28
N SER A 212 9.31 -1.70 12.97
CA SER A 212 7.99 -1.36 12.41
C SER A 212 7.69 -2.13 11.13
N GLY A 213 6.42 -2.48 10.94
CA GLY A 213 5.91 -3.13 9.73
C GLY A 213 6.28 -4.61 9.57
N ALA A 214 5.82 -5.20 8.46
CA ALA A 214 6.16 -6.55 8.03
C ALA A 214 7.63 -6.63 7.55
N THR A 215 8.31 -7.73 7.87
CA THR A 215 9.71 -7.96 7.47
C THR A 215 9.82 -8.69 6.14
N HIS A 216 8.92 -9.62 5.87
CA HIS A 216 8.92 -10.40 4.64
C HIS A 216 7.65 -10.14 3.87
N GLN A 217 7.77 -9.92 2.56
CA GLN A 217 6.65 -9.76 1.67
C GLN A 217 6.94 -10.40 0.30
N PHE A 218 6.02 -11.22 -0.18
CA PHE A 218 6.01 -11.78 -1.51
C PHE A 218 4.86 -11.14 -2.29
N ASN A 219 5.15 -10.67 -3.48
CA ASN A 219 4.16 -10.14 -4.42
C ASN A 219 4.26 -10.96 -5.71
N LEU A 220 3.19 -11.65 -6.07
CA LEU A 220 3.07 -12.38 -7.31
C LEU A 220 2.00 -11.69 -8.17
N THR A 221 2.41 -11.26 -9.35
CA THR A 221 1.49 -10.84 -10.40
C THR A 221 1.53 -11.88 -11.50
N GLY A 222 0.37 -12.37 -11.94
CA GLY A 222 0.28 -13.36 -13.01
C GLY A 222 -0.78 -12.96 -14.03
N SER A 223 -0.54 -13.28 -15.30
CA SER A 223 -1.54 -13.21 -16.35
C SER A 223 -1.42 -14.41 -17.29
N VAL A 224 -2.56 -14.99 -17.64
CA VAL A 224 -2.64 -16.12 -18.55
C VAL A 224 -3.72 -15.85 -19.60
N THR A 225 -3.38 -16.10 -20.87
CA THR A 225 -4.30 -16.00 -21.99
C THR A 225 -4.71 -17.39 -22.43
N ILE A 226 -5.89 -17.84 -22.01
CA ILE A 226 -6.40 -19.19 -22.30
C ILE A 226 -6.95 -19.20 -23.74
N LYS A 227 -6.35 -20.03 -24.61
CA LYS A 227 -6.73 -20.23 -26.02
C LYS A 227 -6.78 -18.94 -26.87
N GLY A 228 -6.18 -17.84 -26.39
CA GLY A 228 -6.29 -16.52 -27.05
C GLY A 228 -7.67 -15.87 -26.93
N VAL A 229 -8.54 -16.37 -26.03
CA VAL A 229 -9.95 -15.96 -25.90
C VAL A 229 -10.20 -15.29 -24.56
N VAL A 230 -9.58 -15.79 -23.49
CA VAL A 230 -9.79 -15.28 -22.14
C VAL A 230 -8.44 -14.85 -21.58
N ASN A 231 -8.32 -13.60 -21.16
CA ASN A 231 -7.19 -13.15 -20.36
C ASN A 231 -7.59 -13.17 -18.89
N VAL A 232 -6.87 -13.93 -18.08
CA VAL A 232 -7.02 -13.96 -16.63
C VAL A 232 -5.79 -13.31 -16.03
N SER A 233 -5.95 -12.28 -15.22
CA SER A 233 -4.86 -11.69 -14.44
C SER A 233 -5.16 -11.72 -12.95
N THR A 234 -4.13 -11.85 -12.14
CA THR A 234 -4.21 -11.98 -10.69
C THR A 234 -3.06 -11.25 -10.00
N PHE A 235 -3.33 -10.77 -8.79
CA PHE A 235 -2.34 -10.23 -7.87
C PHE A 235 -2.47 -10.88 -6.49
N LEU A 236 -1.43 -11.59 -6.08
CA LEU A 236 -1.31 -12.23 -4.78
C LEU A 236 -0.20 -11.55 -3.98
N ARG A 237 -0.51 -11.16 -2.74
CA ARG A 237 0.46 -10.67 -1.76
C ARG A 237 0.44 -11.56 -0.54
N VAL A 238 1.61 -12.02 -0.12
CA VAL A 238 1.81 -12.76 1.14
C VAL A 238 2.81 -11.97 1.97
N SER A 239 2.48 -11.65 3.21
CA SER A 239 3.39 -10.91 4.10
C SER A 239 3.44 -11.51 5.48
N SER A 240 4.62 -11.42 6.11
CA SER A 240 4.76 -11.68 7.54
C SER A 240 3.87 -10.72 8.33
N GLY A 241 3.38 -11.15 9.48
CA GLY A 241 2.55 -10.29 10.32
C GLY A 241 3.26 -9.01 10.76
N ASN A 242 2.43 -7.98 10.93
CA ASN A 242 2.86 -6.71 11.50
C ASN A 242 3.29 -6.90 12.96
N ARG A 243 4.22 -6.05 13.37
CA ARG A 243 4.65 -5.99 14.77
C ARG A 243 3.64 -5.18 15.58
N TYR A 244 3.43 -5.56 16.82
CA TYR A 244 2.58 -4.86 17.77
C TYR A 244 3.20 -4.92 19.16
N THR A 245 2.74 -4.03 20.04
CA THR A 245 3.23 -3.90 21.41
C THR A 245 2.13 -4.34 22.36
N PRO A 246 2.41 -5.19 23.35
CA PRO A 246 1.47 -5.42 24.45
C PRO A 246 1.22 -4.14 25.26
N MET A 247 -0.04 -3.72 25.34
CA MET A 247 -0.47 -2.45 25.97
C MET A 247 -1.37 -2.70 27.18
N VAL A 248 -1.39 -1.74 28.10
CA VAL A 248 -2.47 -1.62 29.09
C VAL A 248 -3.52 -0.66 28.53
N SER A 249 -4.78 -0.99 28.72
CA SER A 249 -5.89 -0.08 28.44
C SER A 249 -6.02 0.92 29.58
N GLY A 250 -5.47 2.11 29.39
CA GLY A 250 -5.53 3.21 30.34
C GLY A 250 -4.22 3.99 30.38
N ASP A 251 -4.19 4.99 31.24
CA ASP A 251 -2.99 5.71 31.66
C ASP A 251 -2.64 5.19 33.07
N VAL A 252 -1.49 4.53 33.18
CA VAL A 252 -0.95 3.89 34.39
C VAL A 252 0.20 4.72 34.96
N ASN A 253 1.04 5.31 34.10
CA ASN A 253 2.17 6.14 34.52
C ASN A 253 1.74 7.57 34.90
N GLY A 254 0.52 8.00 34.57
CA GLY A 254 -0.01 9.32 34.88
C GLY A 254 0.53 10.44 34.01
N ASP A 255 0.97 10.14 32.79
CA ASP A 255 1.48 11.14 31.84
C ASP A 255 0.37 11.85 31.03
N GLY A 256 -0.89 11.49 31.26
CA GLY A 256 -2.07 12.02 30.58
C GLY A 256 -2.33 11.39 29.21
N SER A 257 -1.67 10.29 28.86
CA SER A 257 -1.84 9.54 27.60
C SER A 257 -2.11 8.06 27.88
N SER A 258 -3.12 7.48 27.21
CA SER A 258 -3.40 6.04 27.32
C SER A 258 -2.53 5.24 26.35
N ASN A 259 -1.23 5.19 26.60
CA ASN A 259 -0.22 4.59 25.72
C ASN A 259 0.86 3.80 26.50
N ASP A 260 0.49 3.31 27.68
CA ASP A 260 1.36 2.50 28.52
C ASP A 260 1.51 1.08 28.00
N ARG A 261 2.76 0.63 27.92
CA ARG A 261 3.09 -0.77 27.63
C ARG A 261 2.76 -1.63 28.84
N ALA A 262 2.28 -2.85 28.60
CA ALA A 262 1.90 -3.76 29.67
C ALA A 262 3.12 -4.35 30.37
N PHE A 263 3.05 -4.48 31.70
CA PHE A 263 3.93 -5.39 32.43
C PHE A 263 3.44 -6.82 32.20
N VAL A 264 4.32 -7.70 31.72
CA VAL A 264 3.94 -9.08 31.42
C VAL A 264 4.12 -9.92 32.68
N PHE A 265 3.07 -10.01 33.49
CA PHE A 265 3.09 -10.75 34.74
C PHE A 265 3.40 -12.25 34.55
N ASN A 266 4.26 -12.79 35.42
CA ASN A 266 4.56 -14.22 35.45
C ASN A 266 3.51 -14.96 36.30
N PRO A 267 2.67 -15.84 35.71
CA PRO A 267 1.64 -16.55 36.47
C PRO A 267 2.22 -17.43 37.59
N ALA A 268 3.48 -17.86 37.51
CA ALA A 268 4.12 -18.64 38.57
C ALA A 268 4.56 -17.80 39.79
N ALA A 269 4.68 -16.47 39.63
CA ALA A 269 5.20 -15.57 40.67
C ALA A 269 4.14 -14.57 41.20
N THR A 270 3.05 -14.35 40.46
CA THR A 270 1.99 -13.42 40.85
C THR A 270 1.13 -13.98 41.99
N ALA A 271 0.90 -13.16 43.01
CA ALA A 271 0.05 -13.48 44.16
C ALA A 271 -1.46 -13.33 43.86
N ASP A 272 -1.84 -12.41 42.96
CA ASP A 272 -3.23 -12.23 42.51
C ASP A 272 -3.71 -13.46 41.72
N THR A 273 -4.68 -14.17 42.29
CA THR A 273 -5.23 -15.39 41.70
C THR A 273 -5.97 -15.11 40.39
N SER A 274 -6.68 -13.99 40.29
CA SER A 274 -7.44 -13.64 39.09
C SER A 274 -6.51 -13.36 37.90
N LEU A 275 -5.41 -12.65 38.17
CA LEU A 275 -4.42 -12.34 37.17
C LEU A 275 -3.60 -13.57 36.76
N ARG A 276 -3.22 -14.41 37.73
CA ARG A 276 -2.56 -15.68 37.48
C ARG A 276 -3.40 -16.58 36.57
N ASP A 277 -4.65 -16.81 36.94
CA ASP A 277 -5.54 -17.71 36.21
C ASP A 277 -5.85 -17.15 34.81
N GLY A 278 -6.04 -15.83 34.70
CA GLY A 278 -6.20 -15.12 33.43
C GLY A 278 -4.99 -15.25 32.51
N MET A 279 -3.77 -15.05 33.03
CA MET A 279 -2.53 -15.20 32.27
C MET A 279 -2.29 -16.65 31.85
N GLN A 280 -2.57 -17.63 32.72
CA GLN A 280 -2.44 -19.04 32.40
C GLN A 280 -3.44 -19.47 31.31
N ALA A 281 -4.70 -19.02 31.40
CA ALA A 281 -5.71 -19.26 30.38
C ALA A 281 -5.31 -18.62 29.03
N LEU A 282 -4.83 -17.37 29.05
CA LEU A 282 -4.35 -16.68 27.85
C LEU A 282 -3.17 -17.43 27.21
N LEU A 283 -2.14 -17.77 27.98
CA LEU A 283 -0.98 -18.49 27.46
C LEU A 283 -1.36 -19.87 26.88
N SER A 284 -2.38 -20.54 27.41
CA SER A 284 -2.85 -21.81 26.86
C SER A 284 -3.52 -21.67 25.48
N THR A 285 -4.28 -20.58 25.27
CA THR A 285 -5.08 -20.35 24.04
C THR A 285 -4.34 -19.55 22.96
N LEU A 286 -3.26 -18.84 23.32
CA LEU A 286 -2.51 -17.99 22.39
C LEU A 286 -1.89 -18.76 21.20
N PRO A 287 -1.82 -18.14 20.01
CA PRO A 287 -0.99 -18.66 18.91
C PRO A 287 0.47 -18.78 19.32
N ALA A 288 1.18 -19.79 18.79
CA ALA A 288 2.55 -20.12 19.21
C ALA A 288 3.53 -18.92 19.15
N ALA A 289 3.43 -18.08 18.11
CA ALA A 289 4.29 -16.90 17.95
C ALA A 289 4.03 -15.83 19.03
N SER A 290 2.77 -15.59 19.39
CA SER A 290 2.39 -14.61 20.42
C SER A 290 2.66 -15.15 21.82
N ARG A 291 2.46 -16.46 22.04
CA ARG A 291 2.86 -17.14 23.27
C ARG A 291 4.37 -17.04 23.52
N ALA A 292 5.19 -17.32 22.51
CA ALA A 292 6.65 -17.19 22.61
C ALA A 292 7.05 -15.74 22.94
N CYS A 293 6.42 -14.76 22.28
CA CYS A 293 6.67 -13.35 22.57
C CYS A 293 6.39 -12.98 24.04
N LEU A 294 5.26 -13.43 24.61
CA LEU A 294 4.94 -13.14 26.01
C LEU A 294 5.87 -13.92 26.96
N ALA A 295 6.16 -15.18 26.65
CA ALA A 295 7.05 -16.01 27.46
C ALA A 295 8.45 -15.39 27.62
N ASP A 296 9.01 -14.82 26.54
CA ASP A 296 10.31 -14.15 26.56
C ASP A 296 10.33 -12.85 27.37
N GLN A 297 9.16 -12.27 27.68
CA GLN A 297 9.02 -10.98 28.37
C GLN A 297 8.42 -11.11 29.78
N LEU A 298 8.20 -12.34 30.29
CA LEU A 298 7.64 -12.56 31.62
C LEU A 298 8.47 -11.85 32.70
N GLY A 299 7.79 -11.12 33.59
CA GLY A 299 8.39 -10.33 34.66
C GLY A 299 9.01 -9.01 34.21
N THR A 300 8.73 -8.55 32.98
CA THR A 300 9.26 -7.28 32.46
C THR A 300 8.18 -6.46 31.77
N ILE A 301 8.41 -5.15 31.64
CA ILE A 301 7.56 -4.28 30.83
C ILE A 301 7.80 -4.57 29.35
N ALA A 302 6.72 -4.77 28.59
CA ALA A 302 6.80 -5.18 27.21
C ALA A 302 7.63 -4.22 26.34
N GLY A 303 8.44 -4.78 25.45
CA GLY A 303 9.23 -4.04 24.47
C GLY A 303 8.40 -3.41 23.36
N LEU A 304 8.80 -2.23 22.89
CA LEU A 304 8.17 -1.55 21.75
C LEU A 304 8.24 -2.44 20.49
N ASN A 305 7.08 -2.80 19.95
CA ASN A 305 6.89 -3.63 18.76
C ASN A 305 7.63 -4.99 18.85
N SER A 306 7.67 -5.57 20.06
CA SER A 306 8.32 -6.85 20.33
C SER A 306 7.56 -8.02 19.72
N CYS A 307 6.22 -8.03 19.81
CA CYS A 307 5.40 -9.12 19.31
C CYS A 307 5.10 -9.02 17.82
N ARG A 308 4.81 -10.17 17.21
CA ARG A 308 4.53 -10.31 15.79
C ARG A 308 3.20 -11.03 15.57
N GLY A 309 2.39 -10.47 14.66
CA GLY A 309 1.20 -11.13 14.16
C GLY A 309 1.51 -12.35 13.28
N PRO A 310 0.49 -13.17 12.96
CA PRO A 310 0.66 -14.27 12.03
C PRO A 310 0.89 -13.77 10.60
N TRP A 311 1.32 -14.69 9.74
CA TRP A 311 1.40 -14.44 8.31
C TRP A 311 0.01 -14.22 7.72
N SER A 312 -0.06 -13.40 6.67
CA SER A 312 -1.30 -13.07 5.99
C SER A 312 -1.13 -13.10 4.49
N ALA A 313 -2.15 -13.61 3.80
CA ALA A 313 -2.25 -13.60 2.35
C ALA A 313 -3.48 -12.81 1.91
N SER A 314 -3.30 -11.94 0.93
CA SER A 314 -4.37 -11.17 0.29
C SER A 314 -4.25 -11.33 -1.22
N MET A 315 -5.36 -11.69 -1.87
CA MET A 315 -5.48 -11.69 -3.33
C MET A 315 -6.38 -10.52 -3.70
N GLY A 316 -5.79 -9.44 -4.20
CA GLY A 316 -6.48 -8.15 -4.34
C GLY A 316 -7.63 -8.26 -5.32
N SER A 317 -7.32 -8.64 -6.56
CA SER A 317 -8.32 -8.91 -7.59
C SER A 317 -7.86 -9.98 -8.56
N VAL A 318 -8.83 -10.74 -9.08
CA VAL A 318 -8.68 -11.60 -10.26
C VAL A 318 -9.57 -11.01 -11.33
N SER A 319 -8.98 -10.57 -12.44
CA SER A 319 -9.76 -10.05 -13.57
C SER A 319 -9.74 -11.05 -14.72
N ILE A 320 -10.91 -11.34 -15.26
CA ILE A 320 -11.15 -12.26 -16.36
C ILE A 320 -11.76 -11.43 -17.47
N GLN A 321 -11.06 -11.26 -18.58
CA GLN A 321 -11.50 -10.44 -19.71
C GLN A 321 -11.63 -11.31 -20.96
N LEU A 322 -12.77 -11.17 -21.65
CA LEU A 322 -12.99 -11.81 -22.94
C LEU A 322 -12.35 -10.96 -24.05
N ILE A 323 -11.51 -11.60 -24.85
CA ILE A 323 -10.89 -11.03 -26.04
C ILE A 323 -11.89 -11.17 -27.20
N SER A 324 -12.49 -10.05 -27.58
CA SER A 324 -13.66 -9.97 -28.48
C SER A 324 -13.44 -10.63 -29.85
N ASP A 325 -12.23 -10.50 -30.42
CA ASP A 325 -11.91 -10.91 -31.78
C ASP A 325 -12.07 -12.42 -32.07
N LYS A 326 -11.94 -13.28 -31.04
CA LYS A 326 -12.07 -14.74 -31.19
C LYS A 326 -13.44 -15.30 -30.81
N VAL A 327 -14.28 -14.54 -30.13
CA VAL A 327 -15.62 -14.98 -29.65
C VAL A 327 -16.72 -14.52 -30.60
N HIS A 328 -16.37 -13.89 -31.72
CA HIS A 328 -17.33 -13.26 -32.65
C HIS A 328 -18.26 -12.23 -31.95
N LEU A 329 -17.85 -11.74 -30.77
CA LEU A 329 -18.48 -10.59 -30.17
C LEU A 329 -18.18 -9.39 -31.07
N PRO A 330 -19.12 -8.44 -31.23
CA PRO A 330 -18.80 -7.19 -31.88
C PRO A 330 -17.58 -6.57 -31.16
N SER A 331 -16.57 -6.09 -31.88
CA SER A 331 -15.37 -5.43 -31.30
C SER A 331 -15.70 -4.19 -30.44
N ARG A 332 -16.99 -3.83 -30.38
CA ARG A 332 -17.60 -2.76 -29.59
C ARG A 332 -18.04 -3.22 -28.20
N VAL A 333 -18.16 -4.52 -27.96
CA VAL A 333 -18.55 -5.12 -26.67
C VAL A 333 -17.31 -5.72 -26.02
N SER A 334 -16.99 -5.26 -24.81
CA SER A 334 -16.07 -5.97 -23.93
C SER A 334 -16.81 -6.46 -22.70
N VAL A 335 -16.57 -7.74 -22.37
CA VAL A 335 -17.14 -8.41 -21.21
C VAL A 335 -15.98 -8.82 -20.31
N GLY A 336 -16.04 -8.40 -19.06
CA GLY A 336 -15.09 -8.77 -18.03
C GLY A 336 -15.80 -9.22 -16.76
N LEU A 337 -15.21 -10.16 -16.05
CA LEU A 337 -15.60 -10.52 -14.70
C LEU A 337 -14.42 -10.15 -13.79
N SER A 338 -14.66 -9.32 -12.78
CA SER A 338 -13.68 -9.00 -11.75
C SER A 338 -14.10 -9.63 -10.42
N LEU A 339 -13.20 -10.40 -9.84
CA LEU A 339 -13.35 -11.01 -8.52
C LEU A 339 -12.46 -10.24 -7.56
N THR A 340 -13.04 -9.63 -6.52
CA THR A 340 -12.29 -8.93 -5.48
C THR A 340 -12.27 -9.77 -4.22
N ASN A 341 -11.09 -9.88 -3.61
CA ASN A 341 -10.83 -10.70 -2.44
C ASN A 341 -11.37 -12.17 -2.51
N PRO A 342 -11.05 -12.93 -3.58
CA PRO A 342 -11.46 -14.33 -3.73
C PRO A 342 -10.97 -15.27 -2.62
N LEU A 343 -9.89 -14.94 -1.90
CA LEU A 343 -9.39 -15.79 -0.81
C LEU A 343 -10.39 -15.94 0.34
N THR A 344 -11.19 -14.91 0.63
CA THR A 344 -12.24 -15.02 1.66
C THR A 344 -13.38 -15.95 1.21
N GLY A 345 -13.68 -15.98 -0.09
CA GLY A 345 -14.62 -16.97 -0.65
C GLY A 345 -14.09 -18.40 -0.50
N VAL A 346 -12.80 -18.62 -0.77
CA VAL A 346 -12.16 -19.93 -0.57
C VAL A 346 -12.14 -20.33 0.91
N ASP A 347 -11.88 -19.39 1.81
CA ASP A 347 -11.92 -19.62 3.26
C ASP A 347 -13.30 -20.10 3.72
N ALA A 348 -14.37 -19.45 3.24
CA ALA A 348 -15.74 -19.87 3.51
C ALA A 348 -16.09 -21.23 2.92
N LEU A 349 -15.56 -21.58 1.75
CA LEU A 349 -15.76 -22.89 1.13
C LEU A 349 -15.03 -24.01 1.88
N VAL A 350 -13.82 -23.75 2.38
CA VAL A 350 -12.97 -24.76 3.03
C VAL A 350 -13.33 -24.93 4.51
N HIS A 351 -13.53 -23.83 5.23
CA HIS A 351 -13.75 -23.87 6.68
C HIS A 351 -15.22 -23.66 7.07
N GLY A 352 -16.09 -23.35 6.12
CA GLY A 352 -17.49 -23.03 6.38
C GLY A 352 -17.69 -21.61 6.92
N GLY A 353 -18.90 -21.08 6.79
CA GLY A 353 -19.22 -19.70 7.21
C GLY A 353 -19.07 -19.42 8.71
N ASN A 354 -19.02 -20.47 9.54
CA ASN A 354 -18.96 -20.34 11.00
C ASN A 354 -17.54 -20.52 11.59
N ASN A 355 -16.53 -20.88 10.77
CA ASN A 355 -15.17 -21.14 11.25
C ASN A 355 -14.11 -20.55 10.30
N LEU A 356 -14.31 -19.32 9.87
CA LEU A 356 -13.43 -18.65 8.92
C LEU A 356 -12.04 -18.41 9.52
N SER A 357 -10.99 -18.73 8.76
CA SER A 357 -9.60 -18.50 9.16
C SER A 357 -9.12 -17.06 8.88
N GLY A 358 -9.97 -16.22 8.29
CA GLY A 358 -9.68 -14.81 8.02
C GLY A 358 -8.79 -14.58 6.80
N TRP A 359 -8.79 -15.50 5.82
CA TRP A 359 -7.98 -15.34 4.61
C TRP A 359 -8.47 -14.18 3.74
N GLY A 360 -7.54 -13.55 3.00
CA GLY A 360 -7.87 -12.47 2.08
C GLY A 360 -7.67 -11.06 2.65
N GLN A 361 -7.39 -10.94 3.95
CA GLN A 361 -7.17 -9.66 4.61
C GLN A 361 -6.05 -9.74 5.66
N PRO A 362 -5.42 -8.59 6.00
CA PRO A 362 -4.49 -8.53 7.12
C PRO A 362 -5.18 -8.91 8.45
N PRO A 363 -4.48 -9.62 9.36
CA PRO A 363 -5.00 -9.94 10.68
C PRO A 363 -5.16 -8.68 11.52
N ILE A 364 -6.35 -8.50 12.08
CA ILE A 364 -6.62 -7.48 13.10
C ILE A 364 -6.22 -8.11 14.43
N ILE A 365 -5.34 -7.45 15.16
CA ILE A 365 -4.82 -7.95 16.44
C ILE A 365 -5.18 -6.92 17.49
N ASP A 366 -5.75 -7.38 18.59
CA ASP A 366 -5.91 -6.56 19.79
C ASP A 366 -4.58 -6.52 20.56
N PRO A 367 -3.91 -5.35 20.64
CA PRO A 367 -2.65 -5.21 21.36
C PRO A 367 -2.84 -5.05 22.87
N THR A 368 -4.07 -4.85 23.37
CA THR A 368 -4.35 -4.65 24.79
C THR A 368 -4.24 -5.97 25.53
N LEU A 369 -3.24 -6.09 26.39
CA LEU A 369 -3.02 -7.26 27.25
C LEU A 369 -3.82 -7.15 28.56
N LEU A 370 -3.84 -5.96 29.16
CA LEU A 370 -4.40 -5.72 30.49
C LEU A 370 -5.44 -4.60 30.47
N TYR A 371 -6.54 -4.79 31.19
CA TYR A 371 -7.51 -3.76 31.52
C TYR A 371 -7.36 -3.35 32.98
N VAL A 372 -7.32 -2.04 33.24
CA VAL A 372 -7.33 -1.53 34.61
C VAL A 372 -8.75 -1.66 35.18
N ARG A 373 -8.86 -2.29 36.35
CA ARG A 373 -10.13 -2.48 37.09
C ARG A 373 -10.22 -1.64 38.35
N GLY A 374 -9.10 -1.14 38.86
CA GLY A 374 -9.06 -0.31 40.05
C GLY A 374 -7.64 -0.01 40.50
N PHE A 375 -7.52 0.75 41.58
CA PHE A 375 -6.24 1.14 42.16
C PHE A 375 -6.33 1.13 43.69
N ASN A 376 -5.32 0.56 44.36
CA ASN A 376 -5.17 0.60 45.81
C ASN A 376 -4.21 1.73 46.19
N GLN A 377 -4.74 2.80 46.77
CA GLN A 377 -3.94 3.97 47.15
C GLN A 377 -2.96 3.70 48.29
N THR A 378 -3.20 2.69 49.14
CA THR A 378 -2.33 2.37 50.29
C THR A 378 -1.14 1.50 49.88
N THR A 379 -1.40 0.46 49.07
CA THR A 379 -0.33 -0.43 48.57
C THR A 379 0.32 0.09 47.29
N GLN A 380 -0.27 1.12 46.67
CA GLN A 380 0.17 1.71 45.41
C GLN A 380 0.16 0.73 44.24
N GLU A 381 -0.88 -0.13 44.18
CA GLU A 381 -0.99 -1.20 43.19
C GLU A 381 -2.24 -1.04 42.34
N PHE A 382 -2.11 -1.29 41.04
CA PHE A 382 -3.25 -1.38 40.14
C PHE A 382 -3.83 -2.79 40.13
N LYS A 383 -5.15 -2.88 40.01
CA LYS A 383 -5.84 -4.16 39.78
C LYS A 383 -6.08 -4.32 38.31
N TYR A 384 -5.61 -5.42 37.75
CA TYR A 384 -5.71 -5.70 36.31
C TYR A 384 -6.61 -6.89 36.03
N GLU A 385 -7.27 -6.85 34.87
CA GLU A 385 -7.92 -8.00 34.25
C GLU A 385 -7.21 -8.32 32.93
N VAL A 386 -6.89 -9.59 32.73
CA VAL A 386 -6.23 -10.06 31.51
C VAL A 386 -7.24 -10.13 30.38
N ASN A 387 -6.91 -9.53 29.23
CA ASN A 387 -7.73 -9.63 28.03
C ASN A 387 -7.57 -11.02 27.39
N PRO A 388 -8.61 -11.88 27.36
CA PRO A 388 -8.52 -13.19 26.75
C PRO A 388 -8.38 -13.14 25.22
N ARG A 389 -8.61 -11.98 24.59
CA ARG A 389 -8.53 -11.78 23.13
C ARG A 389 -7.18 -11.26 22.65
N PHE A 390 -6.27 -10.92 23.57
CA PHE A 390 -4.95 -10.40 23.24
C PHE A 390 -4.24 -11.28 22.21
N GLY A 391 -3.67 -10.67 21.17
CA GLY A 391 -2.86 -11.40 20.20
C GLY A 391 -3.61 -12.41 19.32
N ASN A 392 -4.92 -12.63 19.51
CA ASN A 392 -5.72 -13.60 18.78
C ASN A 392 -6.51 -12.94 17.63
N PRO A 393 -6.12 -13.17 16.37
CA PRO A 393 -6.77 -12.53 15.23
C PRO A 393 -8.15 -13.10 14.91
N ALA A 394 -8.43 -14.37 15.23
CA ALA A 394 -9.67 -15.03 14.82
C ALA A 394 -10.91 -14.37 15.44
N ILE A 395 -10.81 -13.98 16.72
CA ILE A 395 -11.91 -13.34 17.47
C ILE A 395 -12.13 -11.91 16.99
N ALA A 396 -11.05 -11.16 16.69
CA ALA A 396 -11.13 -9.79 16.22
C ALA A 396 -11.61 -9.68 14.76
N GLN A 397 -11.26 -10.65 13.91
CA GLN A 397 -11.61 -10.65 12.49
C GLN A 397 -13.07 -11.02 12.21
N ALA A 398 -13.73 -11.80 13.08
CA ALA A 398 -15.13 -12.19 12.91
C ALA A 398 -16.09 -10.98 12.78
N ALA A 399 -15.71 -9.82 13.31
CA ALA A 399 -16.51 -8.59 13.25
C ALA A 399 -16.28 -7.73 11.99
N ALA A 400 -15.21 -7.97 11.22
CA ALA A 400 -14.80 -7.09 10.12
C ALA A 400 -14.11 -7.87 8.99
N LEU A 401 -14.86 -8.74 8.31
CA LEU A 401 -14.37 -9.50 7.16
C LEU A 401 -14.53 -8.68 5.86
N ALA A 402 -13.45 -8.54 5.11
CA ALA A 402 -13.50 -8.03 3.74
C ALA A 402 -14.28 -9.00 2.86
N PRO A 403 -15.42 -8.60 2.26
CA PRO A 403 -16.26 -9.52 1.52
C PRO A 403 -15.61 -9.95 0.20
N PHE A 404 -15.94 -11.17 -0.23
CA PHE A 404 -15.74 -11.59 -1.61
C PHE A 404 -16.80 -10.90 -2.49
N THR A 405 -16.38 -10.19 -3.53
CA THR A 405 -17.31 -9.58 -4.49
C THR A 405 -16.97 -10.00 -5.91
N ALA A 406 -18.02 -10.25 -6.69
CA ALA A 406 -17.92 -10.58 -8.12
C ALA A 406 -18.69 -9.52 -8.91
N THR A 407 -17.97 -8.81 -9.78
CA THR A 407 -18.54 -7.74 -10.61
C THR A 407 -18.43 -8.13 -12.08
N LEU A 408 -19.57 -8.20 -12.75
CA LEU A 408 -19.65 -8.39 -14.20
C LEU A 408 -19.66 -7.02 -14.89
N ASP A 409 -18.60 -6.71 -15.61
CA ASP A 409 -18.41 -5.49 -16.38
C ASP A 409 -18.74 -5.75 -17.85
N ILE A 410 -19.82 -5.14 -18.36
CA ILE A 410 -20.15 -5.14 -19.79
C ILE A 410 -20.01 -3.71 -20.30
N ARG A 411 -19.10 -3.47 -21.24
CA ARG A 411 -18.88 -2.16 -21.85
C ARG A 411 -19.24 -2.20 -23.32
N LEU A 412 -20.10 -1.26 -23.73
CA LEU A 412 -20.50 -1.07 -25.13
C LEU A 412 -19.95 0.27 -25.64
N SER A 413 -19.10 0.24 -26.64
CA SER A 413 -18.55 1.44 -27.29
C SER A 413 -19.49 1.94 -28.39
N ALA A 414 -20.19 3.05 -28.12
CA ALA A 414 -21.18 3.66 -29.02
C ALA A 414 -20.60 4.65 -30.06
N GLY A 415 -19.27 4.71 -30.25
CA GLY A 415 -18.60 5.59 -31.22
C GLY A 415 -17.95 4.85 -32.40
N PRO A 416 -17.44 5.55 -33.45
CA PRO A 416 -16.70 4.91 -34.54
C PRO A 416 -15.53 4.05 -34.01
N ASP A 417 -15.21 2.95 -34.68
CA ASP A 417 -14.14 2.03 -34.25
C ASP A 417 -12.82 2.79 -34.06
N ARG A 418 -12.11 2.56 -32.94
CA ARG A 418 -10.82 3.21 -32.66
C ARG A 418 -9.78 2.91 -33.72
N ASN A 419 -9.78 1.71 -34.29
CA ASN A 419 -8.82 1.35 -35.34
C ASN A 419 -9.12 2.14 -36.62
N LEU A 420 -10.40 2.33 -36.95
CA LEU A 420 -10.82 3.18 -38.06
C LEU A 420 -10.52 4.65 -37.76
N GLN A 421 -10.74 5.14 -36.55
CA GLN A 421 -10.38 6.52 -36.18
C GLN A 421 -8.87 6.76 -36.22
N GLN A 422 -8.05 5.80 -35.80
CA GLN A 422 -6.59 5.88 -35.92
C GLN A 422 -6.15 5.86 -37.37
N LEU A 423 -6.69 4.95 -38.18
CA LEU A 423 -6.43 4.90 -39.61
C LEU A 423 -6.87 6.20 -40.30
N GLU A 424 -8.03 6.72 -39.94
CA GLU A 424 -8.56 7.98 -40.44
C GLU A 424 -7.68 9.16 -40.03
N MET A 425 -7.20 9.22 -38.79
CA MET A 425 -6.22 10.23 -38.36
C MET A 425 -4.89 10.09 -39.11
N LEU A 426 -4.45 8.86 -39.40
CA LEU A 426 -3.22 8.57 -40.13
C LEU A 426 -3.31 8.95 -41.63
N LEU A 427 -4.48 8.76 -42.22
CA LEU A 427 -4.78 9.08 -43.62
C LEU A 427 -5.13 10.57 -43.82
N ARG A 428 -5.78 11.21 -42.84
CA ARG A 428 -6.15 12.62 -42.93
C ARG A 428 -4.97 13.59 -42.79
N GLY A 429 -3.80 13.11 -42.34
CA GLY A 429 -2.60 13.93 -42.17
C GLY A 429 -2.80 14.96 -41.05
N GLY A 430 -2.06 14.82 -39.94
CA GLY A 430 -2.22 15.64 -38.73
C GLY A 430 -2.46 17.14 -39.00
N GLY A 431 -3.73 17.55 -38.90
CA GLY A 431 -4.17 18.93 -39.01
C GLY A 431 -5.33 19.12 -38.06
N ARG A 432 -5.03 19.51 -36.82
CA ARG A 432 -6.01 19.94 -35.82
C ARG A 432 -6.63 21.25 -36.33
N GLY A 433 -7.63 21.15 -37.20
CA GLY A 433 -8.41 22.28 -37.67
C GLY A 433 -9.22 22.84 -36.51
N GLY A 434 -8.71 23.89 -35.89
CA GLY A 434 -9.45 24.70 -34.93
C GLY A 434 -10.76 25.18 -35.55
N ARG A 435 -11.85 25.00 -34.79
CA ARG A 435 -13.12 25.71 -34.99
C ARG A 435 -12.82 27.18 -35.29
N GLY A 436 -13.41 27.69 -36.37
CA GLY A 436 -13.25 29.08 -36.81
C GLY A 436 -13.52 30.06 -35.68
N GLY A 437 -12.45 30.74 -35.26
CA GLY A 437 -12.49 31.99 -34.50
C GLY A 437 -12.09 33.12 -35.45
N PHE A 438 -12.90 34.17 -35.45
CA PHE A 438 -12.79 35.35 -36.29
C PHE A 438 -11.43 36.07 -36.17
N GLY A 439 -10.92 36.55 -37.32
CA GLY A 439 -10.02 37.70 -37.42
C GLY A 439 -8.52 37.41 -37.29
N GLY A 440 -7.75 37.70 -38.35
CA GLY A 440 -6.28 37.81 -38.22
C GLY A 440 -5.51 37.59 -39.52
N ARG A 441 -5.11 38.68 -40.16
CA ARG A 441 -4.16 38.74 -41.28
C ARG A 441 -2.81 38.11 -40.92
N GLY A 442 -2.25 37.35 -41.87
CA GLY A 442 -0.80 37.28 -42.15
C GLY A 442 0.05 36.43 -41.19
N GLY A 443 0.60 35.33 -41.69
CA GLY A 443 1.69 34.60 -41.03
C GLY A 443 1.80 33.17 -41.55
N GLY A 444 2.87 32.87 -42.28
CA GLY A 444 3.14 31.56 -42.87
C GLY A 444 3.21 30.44 -41.82
N GLY A 445 2.14 29.65 -41.73
CA GLY A 445 2.20 28.30 -41.14
C GLY A 445 2.70 27.29 -42.18
N PRO A 446 3.36 26.19 -41.76
CA PRO A 446 3.80 25.15 -42.69
C PRO A 446 2.62 24.62 -43.51
N PRO A 447 2.85 24.17 -44.76
CA PRO A 447 1.77 23.76 -45.66
C PRO A 447 0.87 22.73 -44.96
N ARG A 448 -0.45 22.91 -45.13
CA ARG A 448 -1.44 21.88 -44.81
C ARG A 448 -0.89 20.55 -45.32
N ALA A 449 -0.63 19.60 -44.43
CA ALA A 449 -0.22 18.27 -44.84
C ALA A 449 -1.36 17.71 -45.69
N GLY A 450 -1.20 17.71 -47.02
CA GLY A 450 -2.11 17.04 -47.93
C GLY A 450 -2.17 15.56 -47.59
N ARG A 451 -3.20 14.87 -48.08
CA ARG A 451 -3.31 13.41 -47.97
C ARG A 451 -1.95 12.78 -48.30
N PRO A 452 -1.44 11.86 -47.47
CA PRO A 452 -0.13 11.27 -47.69
C PRO A 452 -0.12 10.60 -49.06
N ASN A 453 0.88 10.91 -49.88
CA ASN A 453 1.04 10.26 -51.18
C ASN A 453 1.44 8.78 -51.02
N GLU A 454 1.36 8.01 -52.10
CA GLU A 454 1.62 6.56 -52.10
C GLU A 454 2.98 6.22 -51.44
N GLN A 455 4.01 7.01 -51.75
CA GLN A 455 5.36 6.84 -51.19
C GLN A 455 5.44 7.13 -49.69
N MET A 456 4.69 8.11 -49.18
CA MET A 456 4.63 8.43 -47.74
C MET A 456 3.93 7.31 -46.96
N ILE A 457 2.89 6.70 -47.53
CA ILE A 457 2.20 5.55 -46.92
C ILE A 457 3.14 4.34 -46.90
N LYS A 458 3.76 4.00 -48.04
CA LYS A 458 4.75 2.91 -48.14
C LYS A 458 5.89 3.07 -47.13
N ASN A 459 6.55 4.23 -47.13
CA ASN A 459 7.70 4.49 -46.25
C ASN A 459 7.32 4.41 -44.76
N ARG A 460 6.07 4.75 -44.39
CA ARG A 460 5.61 4.65 -43.01
C ARG A 460 5.44 3.20 -42.56
N TYR A 461 4.85 2.35 -43.40
CA TYR A 461 4.64 0.95 -43.07
C TYR A 461 5.91 0.12 -43.19
N VAL A 462 6.75 0.36 -44.21
CA VAL A 462 8.05 -0.32 -44.38
C VAL A 462 8.97 -0.08 -43.18
N ARG A 463 8.99 1.13 -42.61
CA ARG A 463 9.75 1.43 -41.38
C ARG A 463 9.29 0.67 -40.14
N GLY A 464 8.04 0.18 -40.13
CA GLY A 464 7.48 -0.61 -39.04
C GLY A 464 7.96 -2.07 -39.03
N TYR A 465 8.53 -2.56 -40.14
CA TYR A 465 9.08 -3.91 -40.24
C TYR A 465 10.60 -3.86 -40.11
N PRO A 466 11.18 -4.41 -39.03
CA PRO A 466 12.62 -4.53 -38.91
C PRO A 466 13.17 -5.34 -40.10
N ASN A 467 14.17 -4.80 -40.79
CA ASN A 467 14.95 -5.53 -41.77
C ASN A 467 16.28 -5.95 -41.12
N PRO A 468 16.37 -7.16 -40.54
CA PRO A 468 17.56 -7.61 -39.84
C PRO A 468 18.72 -7.88 -40.80
N MET A 469 18.46 -8.18 -42.08
CA MET A 469 19.53 -8.36 -43.08
C MET A 469 20.29 -7.06 -43.29
N ASP A 470 19.56 -5.95 -43.40
CA ASP A 470 20.12 -4.60 -43.48
C ASP A 470 20.83 -4.19 -42.16
N GLN A 471 20.38 -4.68 -40.99
CA GLN A 471 21.09 -4.50 -39.72
C GLN A 471 22.38 -5.34 -39.64
N MET A 472 22.37 -6.58 -40.14
CA MET A 472 23.52 -7.48 -40.18
C MET A 472 24.58 -6.98 -41.16
N LEU A 473 24.18 -6.52 -42.35
CA LEU A 473 25.07 -5.91 -43.34
C LEU A 473 25.71 -4.61 -42.81
N ARG A 474 24.99 -3.79 -42.03
CA ARG A 474 25.58 -2.62 -41.34
C ARG A 474 26.60 -2.98 -40.25
N GLN A 475 26.61 -4.23 -39.79
CA GLN A 475 27.51 -4.74 -38.75
C GLN A 475 28.45 -5.81 -39.30
N GLU A 476 28.69 -5.80 -40.61
CA GLU A 476 29.50 -6.80 -41.33
C GLU A 476 30.87 -7.03 -40.68
N ASP A 477 31.60 -5.95 -40.39
CA ASP A 477 32.91 -5.99 -39.73
C ASP A 477 32.85 -6.60 -38.32
N ALA A 478 31.79 -6.31 -37.57
CA ALA A 478 31.61 -6.81 -36.20
C ALA A 478 31.21 -8.28 -36.18
N LEU A 479 30.47 -8.73 -37.21
CA LEU A 479 30.01 -10.10 -37.37
C LEU A 479 31.02 -11.00 -38.11
N LYS A 480 32.09 -10.42 -38.66
CA LYS A 480 33.14 -11.13 -39.43
C LYS A 480 32.54 -11.99 -40.54
N LEU A 481 31.59 -11.44 -41.29
CA LEU A 481 30.96 -12.14 -42.40
C LEU A 481 31.98 -12.34 -43.53
N THR A 482 31.92 -13.49 -44.19
CA THR A 482 32.73 -13.75 -45.40
C THR A 482 32.07 -13.10 -46.61
N ASP A 483 32.84 -12.74 -47.64
CA ASP A 483 32.32 -12.15 -48.89
C ASP A 483 31.12 -12.91 -49.47
N ALA A 484 31.18 -14.25 -49.51
CA ALA A 484 30.08 -15.09 -49.97
C ALA A 484 28.80 -14.94 -49.11
N GLN A 485 28.94 -14.80 -47.79
CA GLN A 485 27.83 -14.56 -46.88
C GLN A 485 27.24 -13.16 -47.07
N THR A 486 28.09 -12.15 -47.25
CA THR A 486 27.66 -10.78 -47.55
C THR A 486 26.87 -10.75 -48.85
N ASP A 487 27.34 -11.42 -49.91
CA ASP A 487 26.64 -11.51 -51.19
C ASP A 487 25.28 -12.22 -51.05
N SER A 488 25.20 -13.33 -50.30
CA SER A 488 23.93 -13.99 -50.00
C SER A 488 22.98 -13.09 -49.19
N LEU A 489 23.49 -12.36 -48.20
CA LEU A 489 22.70 -11.41 -47.41
C LEU A 489 22.18 -10.24 -48.25
N ILE A 490 22.99 -9.71 -49.19
CA ILE A 490 22.59 -8.66 -50.14
C ILE A 490 21.49 -9.18 -51.07
N ALA A 491 21.66 -10.39 -51.62
CA ALA A 491 20.66 -11.00 -52.49
C ALA A 491 19.32 -11.24 -51.76
N MET A 492 19.39 -11.72 -50.52
CA MET A 492 18.20 -11.88 -49.67
C MET A 492 17.56 -10.55 -49.29
N ASN A 493 18.36 -9.53 -48.94
CA ASN A 493 17.87 -8.19 -48.63
C ASN A 493 17.11 -7.58 -49.82
N LYS A 494 17.62 -7.77 -51.04
CA LYS A 494 16.95 -7.33 -52.26
C LYS A 494 15.62 -8.07 -52.48
N ARG A 495 15.59 -9.39 -52.29
CA ARG A 495 14.35 -10.19 -52.38
C ARG A 495 13.32 -9.77 -51.32
N PHE A 496 13.76 -9.54 -50.08
CA PHE A 496 12.91 -9.09 -48.98
C PHE A 496 12.32 -7.70 -49.27
N THR A 497 13.16 -6.75 -49.67
CA THR A 497 12.72 -5.39 -49.98
C THR A 497 11.74 -5.37 -51.15
N ASN A 498 12.00 -6.15 -52.21
CA ASN A 498 11.08 -6.29 -53.35
C ASN A 498 9.76 -6.96 -52.96
N ALA A 499 9.79 -8.00 -52.12
CA ALA A 499 8.59 -8.66 -51.63
C ALA A 499 7.73 -7.71 -50.81
N VAL A 500 8.34 -7.00 -49.86
CA VAL A 500 7.68 -5.97 -49.04
C VAL A 500 7.07 -4.88 -49.91
N ASP A 501 7.81 -4.35 -50.89
CA ASP A 501 7.30 -3.31 -51.79
C ASP A 501 6.13 -3.83 -52.65
N SER A 502 6.23 -5.04 -53.19
CA SER A 502 5.14 -5.66 -53.97
C SER A 502 3.85 -5.89 -53.17
N ILE A 503 3.97 -6.14 -51.85
CA ILE A 503 2.82 -6.31 -50.95
C ILE A 503 2.19 -4.96 -50.61
N TRP A 504 3.01 -3.95 -50.31
CA TRP A 504 2.51 -2.64 -49.87
C TRP A 504 2.08 -1.72 -51.01
N THR A 505 2.57 -1.94 -52.24
CA THR A 505 2.17 -1.16 -53.43
C THR A 505 0.67 -1.15 -53.69
N PRO A 506 -0.02 -2.29 -53.84
CA PRO A 506 -1.46 -2.28 -54.09
C PRO A 506 -2.25 -1.70 -52.90
N ILE A 507 -1.78 -1.92 -51.67
CA ILE A 507 -2.42 -1.40 -50.45
C ILE A 507 -2.29 0.13 -50.39
N ALA A 508 -1.11 0.69 -50.66
CA ALA A 508 -0.90 2.12 -50.67
C ALA A 508 -1.69 2.81 -51.78
N GLN A 509 -1.75 2.22 -52.98
CA GLN A 509 -2.57 2.72 -54.09
C GLN A 509 -4.06 2.74 -53.74
N TYR A 510 -4.55 1.66 -53.13
CA TYR A 510 -5.93 1.58 -52.65
C TYR A 510 -6.23 2.67 -51.60
N LEU A 511 -5.35 2.85 -50.61
CA LEU A 511 -5.54 3.84 -49.53
C LEU A 511 -5.51 5.29 -50.02
N VAL A 512 -4.69 5.60 -51.02
CA VAL A 512 -4.63 6.94 -51.66
C VAL A 512 -5.88 7.20 -52.51
N GLY A 513 -6.43 6.15 -53.15
CA GLY A 513 -7.59 6.23 -54.04
C GLY A 513 -8.96 6.32 -53.35
N LEU A 514 -9.02 6.28 -52.01
CA LEU A 514 -10.29 6.34 -51.26
C LEU A 514 -10.91 7.77 -51.31
N PRO A 515 -12.18 7.94 -51.73
CA PRO A 515 -12.88 9.23 -51.69
C PRO A 515 -13.00 9.82 -50.27
N ASP A 516 -13.10 11.15 -50.12
CA ASP A 516 -13.19 11.85 -48.82
C ASP A 516 -14.43 11.48 -47.97
N ASP A 517 -15.48 10.95 -48.60
CA ASP A 517 -16.77 10.60 -48.00
C ASP A 517 -16.89 9.11 -47.60
N ARG A 518 -16.01 8.23 -48.09
CA ARG A 518 -16.11 6.77 -47.90
C ARG A 518 -15.44 6.22 -46.64
N ILE A 519 -14.82 7.07 -45.82
CA ILE A 519 -14.25 6.66 -44.52
C ILE A 519 -15.38 6.39 -43.48
N HIS A 520 -16.65 6.58 -43.83
CA HIS A 520 -17.80 6.42 -42.94
C HIS A 520 -18.64 5.13 -43.10
N ALA A 521 -18.24 4.14 -43.91
CA ALA A 521 -19.07 2.94 -44.11
C ALA A 521 -18.69 1.73 -43.22
N PRO A 522 -19.64 0.97 -42.62
CA PRO A 522 -19.37 0.05 -41.50
C PRO A 522 -18.92 -1.37 -41.87
N ASN A 523 -18.84 -1.74 -43.15
CA ASN A 523 -18.77 -3.15 -43.55
C ASN A 523 -17.78 -3.37 -44.71
N GLU A 524 -16.50 -3.63 -44.43
CA GLU A 524 -15.59 -4.18 -45.43
C GLU A 524 -14.63 -5.22 -44.83
N ARG A 525 -15.05 -6.49 -44.87
CA ARG A 525 -14.24 -7.69 -44.57
C ARG A 525 -13.00 -7.87 -45.46
N VAL A 526 -12.71 -6.91 -46.35
CA VAL A 526 -11.69 -7.02 -47.40
C VAL A 526 -10.31 -6.54 -46.93
N VAL A 527 -10.24 -5.66 -45.92
CA VAL A 527 -8.98 -5.04 -45.48
C VAL A 527 -8.12 -5.97 -44.61
N LEU A 528 -8.74 -6.82 -43.79
CA LEU A 528 -8.01 -7.76 -42.91
C LEU A 528 -7.37 -8.91 -43.70
N ASN A 529 -7.99 -9.39 -44.77
CA ASN A 529 -7.52 -10.58 -45.49
C ASN A 529 -6.22 -10.30 -46.28
N GLN A 530 -6.03 -9.06 -46.78
CA GLN A 530 -4.79 -8.65 -47.45
C GLN A 530 -3.65 -8.37 -46.46
N LEU A 531 -3.94 -7.76 -45.31
CA LEU A 531 -2.99 -7.63 -44.19
C LEU A 531 -2.56 -9.00 -43.65
N PHE A 532 -3.51 -9.94 -43.49
CA PHE A 532 -3.23 -11.32 -43.07
C PHE A 532 -2.38 -12.05 -44.10
N LYS A 533 -2.69 -11.96 -45.40
CA LYS A 533 -1.86 -12.55 -46.48
C LYS A 533 -0.46 -11.94 -46.55
N GLY A 534 -0.32 -10.65 -46.30
CA GLY A 534 0.98 -9.98 -46.18
C GLY A 534 1.80 -10.54 -45.01
N MET A 535 1.18 -10.65 -43.82
CA MET A 535 1.82 -11.26 -42.64
C MET A 535 2.14 -12.74 -42.84
N GLN A 536 1.28 -13.50 -43.52
CA GLN A 536 1.47 -14.92 -43.82
C GLN A 536 2.61 -15.12 -44.83
N THR A 537 2.73 -14.23 -45.82
CA THR A 537 3.86 -14.23 -46.78
C THR A 537 5.18 -13.87 -46.09
N VAL A 538 5.18 -12.88 -45.19
CA VAL A 538 6.36 -12.53 -44.38
C VAL A 538 6.72 -13.68 -43.43
N GLY A 539 5.74 -14.31 -42.80
CA GLY A 539 5.94 -15.51 -41.97
C GLY A 539 6.53 -16.67 -42.75
N LEU A 540 6.04 -16.96 -43.95
CA LEU A 540 6.57 -18.02 -44.83
C LEU A 540 8.00 -17.71 -45.34
N LEU A 541 8.32 -16.45 -45.57
CA LEU A 541 9.70 -16.01 -45.90
C LEU A 541 10.65 -16.21 -44.72
N TRP A 542 10.17 -15.92 -43.50
CA TRP A 542 10.92 -16.16 -42.26
C TRP A 542 11.07 -17.65 -41.92
N ASP A 543 10.05 -18.47 -42.19
CA ASP A 543 10.11 -19.93 -42.03
C ASP A 543 11.12 -20.54 -43.01
N ARG A 544 11.09 -20.13 -44.29
CA ARG A 544 12.12 -20.55 -45.27
C ARG A 544 13.53 -20.08 -44.89
N TYR A 545 13.66 -18.91 -44.28
CA TYR A 545 14.95 -18.42 -43.76
C TYR A 545 15.45 -19.26 -42.59
N ALA A 546 14.56 -19.72 -41.71
CA ALA A 546 14.90 -20.62 -40.61
C ALA A 546 15.25 -22.04 -41.10
N GLU A 547 14.59 -22.54 -42.14
CA GLU A 547 14.86 -23.85 -42.77
C GLU A 547 16.21 -23.91 -43.49
N LEU A 548 16.73 -22.78 -44.00
CA LEU A 548 18.03 -22.73 -44.69
C LEU A 548 19.22 -23.08 -43.78
N GLY A 549 19.08 -22.94 -42.46
CA GLY A 549 20.11 -23.33 -41.48
C GLY A 549 21.51 -22.73 -41.75
N ARG A 550 22.53 -23.20 -41.03
CA ARG A 550 23.93 -22.76 -41.26
C ARG A 550 24.50 -23.22 -42.61
N SER A 551 23.88 -24.19 -43.28
CA SER A 551 24.35 -24.77 -44.54
C SER A 551 23.85 -24.04 -45.79
N GLY A 552 22.70 -23.36 -45.74
CA GLY A 552 22.16 -22.59 -46.87
C GLY A 552 22.82 -21.21 -47.10
N LEU A 553 23.81 -20.85 -46.27
CA LEU A 553 24.64 -19.64 -46.41
C LEU A 553 26.01 -19.93 -47.08
N ARG A 554 26.22 -21.14 -47.60
CA ARG A 554 27.47 -21.57 -48.24
C ARG A 554 27.37 -21.86 -49.74
N ASP A 555 26.17 -21.86 -50.32
CA ASP A 555 25.93 -22.04 -51.75
C ASP A 555 25.27 -20.81 -52.38
#